data_AF-A0A1F6H2P2-F1
#
_entry.id   AF-A0A1F6H2P2-F1
#
_cell.length_a   1.000
_cell.length_b   1.000
_cell.length_c   1.000
_cell.angle_alpha   90.00
_cell.angle_beta   90.00
_cell.angle_gamma   90.00
#
_symmetry.space_group_name_H-M   'P 1'
#
loop_
_entity.id
_entity.type
_entity.pdbx_description
1 polymer ?
#
loop_
_entity_poly.entity_id
_entity_poly.type
_entity_poly.pdbx_seq_one_letter_code
_entity_poly.pdbx_strand_id
1 'polypeptide(L)'
;MRQTRRFGLPIAMLLCYLTALGLERAEFLPSFDRSEMDLLHRAFGLFLFALLLLLLYDRLQRSGRPKVGLSSAKNAAKKQFRQISEKGPRHWVDLLFLGGLSLIVLLGLLLHFKTRLGWTGWPGLEGLGILHGTLVWFFLSVILVRYYLVLTRWMVSLLAYLKER
;
A
#
# COMPACT_ATOMS: atom_id res chain seq x y z
N MET A 1 -10.20 5.56 -15.53
CA MET A 1 -9.97 5.06 -14.14
C MET A 1 -8.95 3.91 -14.01
N ARG A 2 -8.85 2.92 -14.92
CA ARG A 2 -7.86 1.81 -14.77
C ARG A 2 -6.39 2.24 -14.83
N GLN A 3 -6.05 3.27 -15.61
CA GLN A 3 -4.66 3.77 -15.76
C GLN A 3 -4.21 4.61 -14.56
N THR A 4 -5.06 5.49 -14.02
CA THR A 4 -4.81 6.24 -12.77
C THR A 4 -4.53 5.29 -11.61
N ARG A 5 -5.22 4.15 -11.59
CA ARG A 5 -5.01 3.06 -10.62
C ARG A 5 -3.68 2.32 -10.79
N ARG A 6 -3.13 2.30 -12.00
CA ARG A 6 -1.89 1.58 -12.36
C ARG A 6 -0.64 2.37 -12.01
N PHE A 7 -0.67 3.69 -12.19
CA PHE A 7 0.49 4.56 -11.98
C PHE A 7 0.36 5.50 -10.78
N GLY A 8 -0.86 5.89 -10.40
CA GLY A 8 -1.08 6.84 -9.30
C GLY A 8 -0.61 6.32 -7.95
N LEU A 9 -0.84 5.03 -7.65
CA LEU A 9 -0.41 4.44 -6.38
C LEU A 9 1.14 4.35 -6.27
N PRO A 10 1.87 3.79 -7.26
CA PRO A 10 3.33 3.82 -7.26
C PRO A 10 3.93 5.23 -7.18
N ILE A 11 3.37 6.20 -7.91
CA ILE A 11 3.86 7.59 -7.89
C ILE A 11 3.64 8.22 -6.52
N ALA A 12 2.45 8.10 -5.93
CA ALA A 12 2.16 8.61 -4.60
C ALA A 12 3.08 7.99 -3.55
N MET A 13 3.30 6.67 -3.62
CA MET A 13 4.26 5.98 -2.74
C MET A 13 5.68 6.51 -2.92
N LEU A 14 6.15 6.67 -4.16
CA LEU A 14 7.49 7.21 -4.44
C LEU A 14 7.66 8.61 -3.83
N LEU A 15 6.67 9.49 -4.01
CA LEU A 15 6.70 10.84 -3.43
C LEU A 15 6.72 10.82 -1.89
N CYS A 16 5.95 9.92 -1.25
CA CYS A 16 6.01 9.72 0.20
C CYS A 16 7.40 9.25 0.66
N TYR A 17 8.03 8.30 -0.06
CA TYR A 17 9.37 7.82 0.26
C TYR A 17 10.44 8.90 0.06
N LEU A 18 10.38 9.66 -1.03
CA LEU A 18 11.33 10.74 -1.31
C LEU A 18 11.27 11.83 -0.24
N THR A 19 10.06 12.22 0.18
CA THR A 19 9.87 13.20 1.25
C THR A 19 10.28 12.64 2.62
N ALA A 20 10.03 11.36 2.92
CA ALA A 20 10.52 10.71 4.14
C ALA A 20 12.06 10.66 4.19
N LEU A 21 12.69 10.32 3.07
CA LEU A 21 14.15 10.34 2.92
C LEU A 21 14.72 11.75 3.14
N GLY A 22 14.08 12.78 2.56
CA GLY A 22 14.47 14.18 2.78
C GLY A 22 14.34 14.63 4.24
N LEU A 23 13.34 14.11 4.97
CA LEU A 23 13.17 14.39 6.41
C LEU A 23 14.22 13.71 7.29
N GLU A 24 14.66 12.51 6.92
CA GLU A 24 15.73 11.79 7.64
C GLU A 24 17.12 12.31 7.28
N ARG A 25 17.32 12.71 6.01
CA ARG A 25 18.61 13.14 5.46
C ARG A 25 18.45 14.47 4.73
N ALA A 26 18.75 15.56 5.43
CA ALA A 26 18.63 16.92 4.90
C ALA A 26 19.41 17.15 3.58
N GLU A 27 20.49 16.39 3.36
CA GLU A 27 21.31 16.45 2.13
C GLU A 27 20.59 15.92 0.88
N PHE A 28 19.50 15.14 1.03
CA PHE A 28 18.84 14.46 -0.09
C PHE A 28 17.99 15.40 -0.96
N LEU A 29 17.42 16.45 -0.36
CA LEU A 29 16.60 17.47 -1.05
C LEU A 29 16.96 18.86 -0.51
N PRO A 30 18.14 19.40 -0.86
CA PRO A 30 18.66 20.64 -0.28
C PRO A 30 17.84 21.88 -0.65
N SER A 31 16.97 21.79 -1.65
CA SER A 31 16.13 22.89 -2.12
C SER A 31 14.91 23.18 -1.23
N PHE A 32 14.64 22.34 -0.22
CA PHE A 32 13.45 22.47 0.62
C PHE A 32 13.82 22.48 2.09
N ASP A 33 13.15 23.36 2.84
CA ASP A 33 13.28 23.38 4.29
C ASP A 33 12.61 22.16 4.92
N ARG A 34 13.06 21.79 6.13
CA ARG A 34 12.50 20.64 6.86
C ARG A 34 10.99 20.76 7.11
N SER A 35 10.50 21.98 7.36
CA SER A 35 9.07 22.28 7.55
C SER A 35 8.26 22.08 6.25
N GLU A 36 8.83 22.44 5.10
CA GLU A 36 8.22 22.24 3.78
C GLU A 36 8.19 20.76 3.43
N MET A 37 9.28 20.03 3.69
CA MET A 37 9.36 18.58 3.52
C MET A 37 8.31 17.85 4.36
N ASP A 38 8.12 18.28 5.60
CA ASP A 38 7.13 17.71 6.50
C ASP A 38 5.69 17.99 6.02
N LEU A 39 5.43 19.21 5.53
CA LEU A 39 4.15 19.55 4.92
C LEU A 39 3.87 18.70 3.67
N LEU A 40 4.84 18.57 2.77
CA LEU A 40 4.73 17.76 1.55
C LEU A 40 4.52 16.27 1.88
N HIS A 41 5.28 15.72 2.83
CA HIS A 41 5.13 14.33 3.26
C HIS A 41 3.71 14.05 3.76
N ARG A 42 3.16 14.95 4.59
CA ARG A 42 1.78 14.84 5.09
C ARG A 42 0.76 14.95 3.95
N ALA A 43 0.95 15.88 3.02
CA ALA A 43 0.06 16.07 1.87
C ALA A 43 0.03 14.82 0.98
N PHE A 44 1.19 14.27 0.64
CA PHE A 44 1.28 13.02 -0.13
C PHE A 44 0.74 11.82 0.66
N GLY A 45 0.95 11.76 1.97
CA GLY A 45 0.36 10.74 2.84
C GLY A 45 -1.18 10.77 2.85
N LEU A 46 -1.79 11.96 2.93
CA LEU A 46 -3.25 12.13 2.83
C LEU A 46 -3.77 11.78 1.43
N PHE A 47 -3.05 12.17 0.38
CA PHE A 47 -3.39 11.78 -0.99
C PHE A 47 -3.33 10.25 -1.17
N LEU A 48 -2.29 9.60 -0.64
CA LEU A 48 -2.13 8.16 -0.63
C LEU A 48 -3.27 7.46 0.14
N PHE A 49 -3.68 8.01 1.28
CA PHE A 49 -4.85 7.54 2.02
C PHE A 49 -6.14 7.61 1.20
N ALA A 50 -6.42 8.76 0.57
CA ALA A 50 -7.59 8.94 -0.29
C ALA A 50 -7.60 7.95 -1.47
N LEU A 51 -6.43 7.73 -2.10
CA LEU A 51 -6.27 6.72 -3.13
C LEU A 51 -6.59 5.31 -2.58
N LEU A 52 -6.05 4.93 -1.43
CA LEU A 52 -6.34 3.63 -0.81
C LEU A 52 -7.83 3.44 -0.52
N LEU A 53 -8.51 4.47 -0.01
CA LEU A 53 -9.97 4.43 0.21
C LEU A 53 -10.72 4.22 -1.10
N LEU A 54 -10.34 4.92 -2.17
CA LEU A 54 -10.94 4.72 -3.49
C LEU A 54 -10.68 3.29 -4.01
N LEU A 55 -9.47 2.75 -3.80
CA LEU A 55 -9.14 1.38 -4.17
C LEU A 55 -10.00 0.36 -3.39
N LEU A 56 -10.20 0.61 -2.09
CA LEU A 56 -11.00 -0.23 -1.22
C LEU A 56 -12.47 -0.16 -1.60
N TYR A 57 -13.02 1.03 -1.82
CA TYR A 57 -14.38 1.26 -2.28
C TYR A 57 -14.68 0.51 -3.58
N ASP A 58 -13.81 0.67 -4.59
CA ASP A 58 -13.91 -0.06 -5.86
C ASP A 58 -13.89 -1.58 -5.66
N ARG A 59 -13.09 -2.08 -4.71
CA ARG A 59 -13.00 -3.51 -4.41
C ARG A 59 -14.29 -4.00 -3.76
N LEU A 60 -14.82 -3.24 -2.79
CA LEU A 60 -16.07 -3.52 -2.11
C LEU A 60 -17.27 -3.52 -3.07
N GLN A 61 -17.35 -2.55 -3.98
CA GLN A 61 -18.40 -2.53 -5.01
C GLN A 61 -18.35 -3.75 -5.94
N ARG A 62 -17.14 -4.23 -6.29
CA ARG A 62 -16.99 -5.43 -7.14
C ARG A 62 -17.31 -6.73 -6.39
N SER A 63 -17.02 -6.80 -5.09
CA SER A 63 -17.41 -7.95 -4.25
C SER A 63 -18.88 -7.93 -3.85
N GLY A 64 -19.50 -6.74 -3.81
CA GLY A 64 -20.87 -6.52 -3.36
C GLY A 64 -21.95 -6.67 -4.44
N ARG A 65 -21.61 -6.92 -5.71
CA ARG A 65 -22.59 -7.37 -6.72
C ARG A 65 -22.79 -8.88 -6.55
N PRO A 66 -23.90 -9.35 -5.96
CA PRO A 66 -24.15 -10.77 -5.85
C PRO A 66 -24.39 -11.27 -7.28
N LYS A 67 -23.53 -12.18 -7.77
CA LYS A 67 -23.98 -13.07 -8.84
C LYS A 67 -25.04 -13.97 -8.18
N VAL A 68 -26.30 -13.67 -8.49
CA VAL A 68 -27.54 -14.39 -8.20
C VAL A 68 -27.31 -15.76 -7.52
N GLY A 69 -27.78 -15.87 -6.27
CA GLY A 69 -27.81 -17.14 -5.53
C GLY A 69 -27.58 -16.98 -4.04
N LEU A 70 -28.62 -16.58 -3.29
CA LEU A 70 -28.68 -16.78 -1.84
C LEU A 70 -28.74 -18.30 -1.57
N SER A 71 -27.60 -18.99 -1.56
CA SER A 71 -27.50 -20.23 -0.80
C SER A 71 -26.12 -20.38 -0.19
N SER A 72 -26.11 -20.30 1.14
CA SER A 72 -25.02 -20.70 2.03
C SER A 72 -23.79 -19.80 2.09
N ALA A 73 -23.87 -18.76 2.95
CA ALA A 73 -22.71 -18.01 3.46
C ALA A 73 -21.62 -18.92 4.08
N LYS A 74 -22.01 -20.09 4.61
CA LYS A 74 -21.11 -21.12 5.14
C LYS A 74 -20.30 -21.82 4.04
N ASN A 75 -20.90 -22.04 2.87
CA ASN A 75 -20.21 -22.60 1.70
C ASN A 75 -19.42 -21.54 0.91
N ALA A 76 -19.85 -20.27 0.92
CA ALA A 76 -19.12 -19.16 0.31
C ALA A 76 -17.77 -18.92 0.98
N ALA A 77 -17.71 -18.96 2.32
CA ALA A 77 -16.46 -18.87 3.08
C ALA A 77 -15.53 -20.06 2.78
N LYS A 78 -16.05 -21.29 2.69
CA LYS A 78 -15.28 -22.49 2.36
C LYS A 78 -14.77 -22.48 0.90
N LYS A 79 -15.58 -21.97 -0.06
CA LYS A 79 -15.17 -21.74 -1.46
C LYS A 79 -14.14 -20.62 -1.60
N GLN A 80 -14.27 -19.54 -0.82
CA GLN A 80 -13.27 -18.47 -0.77
C GLN A 80 -11.95 -18.98 -0.20
N PHE A 81 -11.97 -19.77 0.88
CA PHE A 81 -10.75 -20.39 1.42
C PHE A 81 -10.08 -21.33 0.41
N ARG A 82 -10.87 -22.15 -0.30
CA ARG A 82 -10.35 -23.04 -1.34
C ARG A 82 -9.79 -22.27 -2.55
N GLN A 83 -10.44 -21.18 -2.96
CA GLN A 83 -9.93 -20.27 -4.00
C GLN A 83 -8.72 -19.45 -3.56
N ILE A 84 -8.55 -19.16 -2.27
CA ILE A 84 -7.34 -18.51 -1.73
C ILE A 84 -6.18 -19.51 -1.74
N SER A 85 -6.45 -20.79 -1.44
CA SER A 85 -5.48 -21.87 -1.54
C SER A 85 -5.01 -22.15 -2.98
N GLU A 86 -5.87 -21.94 -3.99
CA GLU A 86 -5.51 -22.08 -5.42
C GLU A 86 -4.82 -20.84 -6.00
N LYS A 87 -4.97 -19.68 -5.34
CA LYS A 87 -4.29 -18.45 -5.72
C LYS A 87 -2.87 -18.49 -5.18
N GLY A 88 -1.93 -18.87 -6.05
CA GLY A 88 -0.50 -18.98 -5.75
C GLY A 88 0.14 -17.73 -5.09
N PRO A 89 1.45 -17.77 -4.79
CA PRO A 89 2.14 -16.84 -3.87
C PRO A 89 1.91 -15.34 -4.16
N ARG A 90 1.63 -14.97 -5.41
CA ARG A 90 1.27 -13.62 -5.81
C ARG A 90 0.07 -13.03 -5.04
N HIS A 91 -0.95 -13.82 -4.75
CA HIS A 91 -2.14 -13.30 -4.07
C HIS A 91 -1.85 -12.90 -2.63
N TRP A 92 -1.03 -13.70 -1.93
CA TRP A 92 -0.53 -13.38 -0.60
C TRP A 92 0.32 -12.12 -0.62
N VAL A 93 1.21 -11.97 -1.61
CA VAL A 93 2.02 -10.75 -1.77
C VAL A 93 1.15 -9.52 -2.05
N ASP A 94 0.12 -9.62 -2.90
CA ASP A 94 -0.80 -8.50 -3.15
C ASP A 94 -1.64 -8.15 -1.91
N LEU A 95 -1.98 -9.14 -1.08
CA LEU A 95 -2.70 -8.91 0.19
C LEU A 95 -1.81 -8.26 1.23
N LEU A 96 -0.56 -8.75 1.39
CA LEU A 96 0.46 -8.15 2.25
C LEU A 96 0.80 -6.72 1.79
N PHE A 97 0.88 -6.48 0.49
CA PHE A 97 1.13 -5.16 -0.07
C PHE A 97 -0.01 -4.20 0.28
N LEU A 98 -1.26 -4.52 -0.06
CA LEU A 98 -2.38 -3.61 0.20
C LEU A 98 -2.66 -3.45 1.70
N GLY A 99 -2.58 -4.54 2.47
CA GLY A 99 -2.77 -4.54 3.92
C GLY A 99 -1.68 -3.75 4.64
N GLY A 100 -0.41 -4.03 4.34
CA GLY A 100 0.73 -3.33 4.91
C GLY A 100 0.75 -1.84 4.57
N LEU A 101 0.49 -1.49 3.30
CA LEU A 101 0.39 -0.09 2.88
C LEU A 101 -0.74 0.65 3.61
N SER A 102 -1.89 -0.01 3.80
CA SER A 102 -3.00 0.57 4.56
C SER A 102 -2.63 0.79 6.02
N LEU A 103 -1.94 -0.18 6.65
CA LEU A 103 -1.47 -0.06 8.03
C LEU A 103 -0.49 1.11 8.21
N ILE A 104 0.48 1.25 7.31
CA ILE A 104 1.47 2.34 7.33
C ILE A 104 0.78 3.70 7.25
N VAL A 105 -0.17 3.85 6.32
CA VAL A 105 -0.89 5.11 6.13
C VAL A 105 -1.79 5.43 7.32
N LEU A 106 -2.45 4.42 7.90
CA LEU A 106 -3.24 4.60 9.13
C LEU A 106 -2.37 5.04 10.31
N LEU A 107 -1.17 4.48 10.47
CA LEU A 107 -0.22 4.92 11.49
C LEU A 107 0.26 6.36 11.25
N GLY A 108 0.56 6.73 10.01
CA GLY A 108 0.92 8.12 9.66
C GLY A 108 -0.22 9.10 9.96
N LEU A 109 -1.47 8.71 9.67
CA LEU A 109 -2.66 9.50 9.98
C LEU A 109 -2.88 9.63 11.50
N LEU A 110 -2.66 8.55 12.25
CA LEU A 110 -2.69 8.57 13.72
C LEU A 110 -1.63 9.50 14.30
N LEU A 111 -0.39 9.48 13.79
CA LEU A 111 0.65 10.45 14.17
C LEU A 111 0.21 11.89 13.89
N HIS A 112 -0.38 12.12 12.73
CA HIS A 112 -0.90 13.44 12.35
C HIS A 112 -1.97 13.93 13.33
N PHE A 113 -2.96 13.09 13.66
CA PHE A 113 -4.01 13.46 14.60
C PHE A 113 -3.47 13.63 16.02
N LYS A 114 -2.56 12.77 16.49
CA LYS A 114 -2.02 12.87 17.84
C LYS A 114 -1.18 14.14 18.03
N THR A 115 -0.38 14.51 17.02
CA THR A 115 0.43 15.74 17.07
C THR A 115 -0.40 17.01 16.97
N ARG A 116 -1.52 17.01 16.24
CA ARG A 116 -2.36 18.21 16.02
C ARG A 116 -3.51 18.38 17.02
N LEU A 117 -4.15 17.28 17.41
CA LEU A 117 -5.36 17.28 18.24
C LEU A 117 -5.07 16.90 19.70
N GLY A 118 -3.83 16.53 20.04
CA GLY A 118 -3.44 16.21 21.41
C GLY A 118 -4.16 14.98 21.99
N TRP A 119 -4.57 14.02 21.14
CA TRP A 119 -5.33 12.86 21.58
C TRP A 119 -4.53 12.00 22.60
N THR A 120 -5.01 11.97 23.84
CA THR A 120 -4.32 11.39 25.01
C THR A 120 -4.52 9.88 25.19
N GLY A 121 -5.42 9.23 24.45
CA GLY A 121 -5.88 7.85 24.73
C GLY A 121 -4.99 6.71 24.20
N TRP A 122 -3.82 6.98 23.62
CA TRP A 122 -3.05 6.03 22.80
C TRP A 122 -1.53 6.06 23.12
N PRO A 123 -0.76 4.99 22.81
CA PRO A 123 0.66 4.85 23.16
C PRO A 123 1.52 6.04 22.73
N GLY A 124 2.59 6.32 23.48
CA GLY A 124 3.46 7.49 23.33
C GLY A 124 3.81 7.82 21.87
N LEU A 125 3.84 9.12 21.53
CA LEU A 125 4.14 9.61 20.18
C LEU A 125 5.43 9.00 19.61
N GLU A 126 6.44 8.88 20.45
CA GLU A 126 7.74 8.32 20.11
C GLU A 126 7.65 6.86 19.64
N GLY A 127 6.97 5.99 20.41
CA GLY A 127 6.79 4.59 20.04
C GLY A 127 6.02 4.40 18.74
N LEU A 128 5.01 5.24 18.49
CA LEU A 128 4.21 5.19 17.26
C LEU A 128 5.02 5.70 16.04
N GLY A 129 5.88 6.70 16.26
CA GLY A 129 6.83 7.19 15.25
C GLY A 129 7.87 6.13 14.86
N ILE A 130 8.48 5.47 15.85
CA ILE A 130 9.43 4.37 15.63
C ILE A 130 8.76 3.21 14.89
N LEU A 131 7.55 2.82 15.29
CA LEU A 131 6.79 1.76 14.64
C LEU A 131 6.46 2.11 13.19
N HIS A 132 6.01 3.35 12.92
CA HIS A 132 5.72 3.82 11.58
C HIS A 132 6.98 3.79 10.69
N GLY A 133 8.10 4.36 11.17
CA GLY A 133 9.36 4.34 10.41
C GLY A 133 9.85 2.93 10.13
N THR A 134 9.85 2.04 11.13
CA THR A 134 10.26 0.63 10.97
C THR A 134 9.40 -0.09 9.94
N LEU A 135 8.08 0.11 9.97
CA LEU A 135 7.17 -0.49 9.00
C LEU A 135 7.39 0.06 7.60
N VAL A 136 7.61 1.37 7.43
CA VAL A 136 7.92 2.00 6.14
C VAL A 136 9.18 1.37 5.52
N TRP A 137 10.24 1.21 6.30
CA TRP A 137 11.49 0.61 5.84
C TRP A 137 11.35 -0.88 5.53
N PHE A 138 10.69 -1.65 6.40
CA PHE A 138 10.40 -3.06 6.14
C PHE A 138 9.54 -3.27 4.87
N PHE A 139 8.60 -2.36 4.61
CA PHE A 139 7.68 -2.46 3.49
C PHE A 139 8.37 -2.36 2.12
N LEU A 140 9.57 -1.76 2.03
CA LEU A 140 10.39 -1.80 0.81
C LEU A 140 10.68 -3.24 0.37
N SER A 141 10.91 -4.16 1.30
CA SER A 141 11.13 -5.58 0.99
C SER A 141 9.88 -6.19 0.32
N VAL A 142 8.68 -5.84 0.80
CA VAL A 142 7.41 -6.30 0.21
C VAL A 142 7.23 -5.73 -1.20
N ILE A 143 7.58 -4.46 -1.40
CA ILE A 143 7.57 -3.81 -2.71
C ILE A 143 8.51 -4.55 -3.68
N LEU A 144 9.76 -4.80 -3.27
CA LEU A 144 10.76 -5.49 -4.08
C LEU A 144 10.32 -6.90 -4.48
N VAL A 145 9.85 -7.70 -3.52
CA VAL A 145 9.32 -9.05 -3.79
C VAL A 145 8.17 -9.00 -4.80
N ARG A 146 7.28 -8.02 -4.68
CA ARG A 146 6.16 -7.85 -5.61
C ARG A 146 6.64 -7.53 -7.03
N TYR A 147 7.57 -6.58 -7.18
CA TYR A 147 8.11 -6.23 -8.49
C TYR A 147 8.93 -7.37 -9.11
N TYR A 148 9.70 -8.09 -8.29
CA TYR A 148 10.42 -9.30 -8.72
C TYR A 148 9.47 -10.32 -9.35
N LEU A 149 8.37 -10.67 -8.67
CA LEU A 149 7.37 -11.62 -9.19
C LEU A 149 6.71 -11.15 -10.49
N VAL A 150 6.49 -9.84 -10.65
CA VAL A 150 5.96 -9.26 -11.88
C VAL A 150 6.97 -9.38 -13.02
N LEU A 151 8.23 -9.04 -12.76
CA LEU A 151 9.31 -9.07 -13.74
C LEU A 151 9.62 -10.50 -14.20
N THR A 152 9.74 -11.45 -13.27
CA THR A 152 9.99 -12.88 -13.60
C THR A 152 8.91 -13.42 -14.53
N ARG A 153 7.63 -13.10 -14.28
CA ARG A 153 6.53 -13.52 -15.17
C ARG A 153 6.62 -12.89 -16.53
N TRP A 154 6.92 -11.59 -16.59
CA TRP A 154 7.08 -10.89 -17.85
C TRP A 154 8.22 -11.51 -18.68
N MET A 155 9.36 -11.84 -18.04
CA MET A 155 10.47 -12.55 -18.69
C MET A 155 10.07 -13.94 -19.18
N VAL A 156 9.37 -14.74 -18.38
CA VAL A 156 8.91 -16.07 -18.79
C VAL A 156 7.98 -15.99 -20.01
N SER A 157 7.04 -15.04 -20.00
CA SER A 157 6.14 -14.81 -21.14
C SER A 157 6.88 -14.32 -22.38
N LEU A 158 7.90 -13.46 -22.21
CA LEU A 158 8.74 -13.00 -23.30
C LEU A 158 9.55 -14.14 -23.92
N LEU A 159 10.17 -14.99 -23.09
CA LEU A 159 10.93 -16.15 -23.55
C LEU A 159 10.05 -17.17 -24.28
N ALA A 160 8.83 -17.41 -23.80
CA ALA A 160 7.87 -18.27 -24.49
C ALA A 160 7.50 -17.71 -25.87
N TYR A 161 7.21 -16.41 -25.94
CA TYR A 161 6.91 -15.73 -27.21
C TYR A 161 8.08 -15.77 -28.20
N LEU A 162 9.31 -15.67 -27.72
CA LEU A 162 10.51 -15.76 -28.56
C LEU A 162 10.82 -17.19 -29.01
N LYS A 163 10.31 -18.22 -28.32
CA LYS A 163 10.52 -19.64 -28.67
C LYS A 163 9.47 -20.17 -29.65
N GLU A 164 8.27 -19.58 -29.67
CA GLU A 164 7.21 -19.91 -30.63
C GLU A 164 7.42 -19.25 -32.01
N ARG A 165 8.44 -18.41 -32.16
CA ARG A 165 8.90 -17.80 -33.41
C ARG A 165 10.29 -18.31 -33.77
#